data_AF-A0A9D7X604-F1
#
_entry.id   AF-A0A9D7X604-F1
#
_cell.length_a   1.000
_cell.length_b   1.000
_cell.length_c   1.000
_cell.angle_alpha   90.00
_cell.angle_beta   90.00
_cell.angle_gamma   90.00
#
_symmetry.space_group_name_H-M   'P 1'
#
loop_
_entity.id
_entity.type
_entity.pdbx_description
1 polymer ?
#
loop_
_entity_poly.entity_id
_entity_poly.type
_entity_poly.pdbx_seq_one_letter_code
_entity_poly.pdbx_strand_id
1 'polypeptide(L)' 'MYGPHFSLKAQRALAAIQAAWVFGGKGTWNDIRLDDGKDHDTYEKLSDELYLSFCKAIVYAVNSGFTKE' A
#
# COMPACT_ATOMS: atom_id res chain seq x y z
N MET A 1 -22.87 -5.48 -17.59
CA MET A 1 -21.57 -4.77 -17.60
C MET A 1 -20.61 -5.65 -16.81
N TYR A 2 -19.78 -6.46 -17.48
CA TYR A 2 -18.85 -7.38 -16.81
C TYR A 2 -17.55 -6.62 -16.54
N GLY A 3 -17.41 -6.08 -15.32
CA GLY A 3 -16.13 -5.60 -14.82
C GLY A 3 -15.31 -6.76 -14.22
N PRO A 4 -14.00 -6.58 -14.01
CA PRO A 4 -13.20 -7.59 -13.32
C PRO A 4 -13.78 -7.88 -11.94
N HIS A 5 -14.14 -9.13 -11.69
CA HIS A 5 -14.59 -9.59 -10.38
C HIS A 5 -13.35 -9.93 -9.53
N PHE A 6 -12.86 -8.96 -8.77
CA PHE A 6 -11.78 -9.19 -7.82
C PHE A 6 -12.20 -10.20 -6.74
N SER A 7 -11.32 -11.13 -6.39
CA SER A 7 -11.54 -12.00 -5.22
C SER A 7 -11.69 -11.16 -3.94
N LEU A 8 -12.39 -11.69 -2.93
CA LEU A 8 -12.54 -11.03 -1.62
C LEU A 8 -11.18 -10.67 -1.00
N LYS A 9 -10.15 -11.51 -1.22
CA LYS A 9 -8.78 -11.24 -0.75
C LYS A 9 -8.17 -10.02 -1.45
N ALA A 10 -8.33 -9.92 -2.77
CA ALA A 10 -7.85 -8.77 -3.54
C ALA A 10 -8.58 -7.48 -3.13
N GLN A 11 -9.90 -7.53 -2.95
CA GLN A 11 -10.68 -6.39 -2.47
C GLN A 11 -10.19 -5.88 -1.10
N ARG A 12 -9.98 -6.79 -0.14
CA ARG A 12 -9.48 -6.45 1.20
C ARG A 12 -8.06 -5.87 1.16
N ALA A 13 -7.17 -6.44 0.34
CA ALA A 13 -5.82 -5.94 0.18
C ALA A 13 -5.83 -4.51 -0.39
N LEU A 14 -6.59 -4.27 -1.45
CA LEU A 14 -6.71 -2.94 -2.06
C LEU A 14 -7.32 -1.91 -1.10
N ALA A 15 -8.36 -2.28 -0.34
CA ALA A 15 -8.96 -1.39 0.66
C ALA A 15 -7.99 -1.04 1.79
N ALA A 16 -7.21 -2.01 2.28
CA ALA A 16 -6.18 -1.77 3.30
C ALA A 16 -5.07 -0.85 2.79
N ILE A 17 -4.61 -1.07 1.56
CA ILE A 17 -3.59 -0.22 0.92
C ILE A 17 -4.13 1.20 0.73
N GLN A 18 -5.36 1.35 0.25
CA GLN A 18 -6.00 2.67 0.11
C GLN A 18 -6.08 3.41 1.45
N ALA A 19 -6.45 2.72 2.53
CA ALA A 19 -6.54 3.33 3.86
C ALA A 19 -5.16 3.71 4.44
N ALA A 20 -4.12 2.93 4.12
CA ALA A 20 -2.75 3.22 4.53
C ALA A 20 -2.10 4.32 3.68
N TRP A 21 -2.55 4.51 2.44
CA TRP A 21 -2.02 5.51 1.52
C TRP A 21 -2.65 6.88 1.75
N VAL A 22 -2.11 7.62 2.72
CA VAL A 22 -2.48 9.02 2.96
C VAL A 22 -1.59 9.92 2.10
N PHE A 23 -2.16 10.60 1.10
CA PHE A 23 -1.45 11.64 0.34
C PHE A 23 -1.37 12.94 1.14
N GLY A 24 -0.24 13.65 0.96
CA GLY A 24 0.22 14.80 1.74
C GLY A 24 -0.86 15.80 2.16
N GLY A 25 -0.95 15.99 3.47
CA GLY A 25 -1.92 16.88 4.10
C GLY A 25 -2.01 16.63 5.60
N LYS A 26 -0.96 17.00 6.34
CA LYS A 26 -0.87 16.97 7.82
C LYS A 26 -1.21 15.61 8.47
N GLY A 27 -0.17 14.80 8.68
CA GLY A 27 -0.25 13.60 9.55
C GLY A 27 -0.23 12.29 8.80
N THR A 28 0.33 12.28 7.59
CA THR A 28 0.57 11.03 6.86
C THR A 28 1.72 10.27 7.50
N TRP A 29 1.78 8.97 7.27
CA TRP A 29 2.94 8.14 7.60
C TRP A 29 4.20 8.47 6.77
N ASN A 30 4.21 9.53 5.96
CA ASN A 30 5.45 10.08 5.38
C ASN A 30 5.80 11.44 6.01
N ASP A 31 4.96 11.94 6.93
CA ASP A 31 5.16 13.22 7.63
C ASP A 31 5.67 13.03 9.07
N ILE A 32 5.94 11.79 9.51
CA ILE A 32 6.47 11.54 10.85
C ILE A 32 7.95 11.91 10.85
N ARG A 33 8.30 12.85 11.72
CA ARG A 33 9.69 13.19 12.01
C ARG A 33 10.05 12.63 13.38
N LEU A 34 11.09 11.81 13.42
CA LEU A 34 11.65 11.28 14.66
C LEU A 34 12.93 12.06 14.96
N ASP A 35 13.07 12.51 16.21
CA ASP A 35 14.20 13.35 16.62
C ASP A 35 15.49 12.54 16.89
N ASP A 36 15.37 11.21 17.09
CA ASP A 36 16.52 10.30 17.20
C ASP A 36 16.91 9.74 15.82
N GLY A 37 18.21 9.79 15.49
CA GLY A 37 18.74 9.37 14.21
C GLY A 37 18.54 7.87 13.93
N LYS A 38 18.66 7.00 14.95
CA LYS A 38 18.50 5.54 14.75
C LYS A 38 17.05 5.16 14.47
N ASP A 39 16.13 5.76 15.22
CA ASP A 39 14.70 5.54 15.01
C ASP A 39 14.25 6.14 13.68
N HIS A 40 14.79 7.31 13.28
CA HIS A 40 14.54 7.91 11.97
C HIS A 40 15.05 7.04 10.81
N ASP A 41 16.28 6.53 10.87
CA ASP A 41 16.82 5.65 9.83
C ASP A 41 15.99 4.36 9.69
N THR A 42 15.56 3.80 10.82
CA THR A 42 14.69 2.62 10.84
C THR A 42 13.33 2.94 10.23
N TYR A 43 12.78 4.10 10.54
CA TYR A 43 11.52 4.59 10.01
C TYR A 43 11.54 4.78 8.50
N GLU A 44 12.56 5.46 7.97
CA GLU A 44 12.75 5.68 6.53
C GLU A 44 12.85 4.33 5.80
N LYS A 45 13.69 3.42 6.32
CA LYS A 45 13.85 2.08 5.75
C LYS A 45 12.53 1.32 5.70
N LEU A 46 11.79 1.28 6.81
CA LEU A 46 10.50 0.57 6.87
C LEU A 46 9.45 1.22 5.97
N SER A 47 9.52 2.55 5.82
CA SER A 47 8.64 3.31 4.93
C SER A 47 8.86 2.93 3.47
N ASP A 48 10.12 2.86 3.05
CA ASP A 48 10.49 2.40 1.71
C ASP A 48 10.03 0.96 1.44
N GLU A 49 10.28 0.05 2.40
CA GLU A 49 9.90 -1.36 2.28
C GLU A 49 8.37 -1.53 2.19
N LEU A 50 7.62 -0.75 2.98
CA LEU A 50 6.15 -0.79 2.96
C LEU A 50 5.60 -0.25 1.64
N TYR A 51 6.16 0.86 1.13
CA TYR A 51 5.76 1.42 -0.17
C TYR A 51 5.95 0.40 -1.30
N LEU A 52 7.12 -0.22 -1.39
CA LEU A 52 7.40 -1.25 -2.40
C LEU A 52 6.46 -2.46 -2.26
N SER A 53 6.10 -2.82 -1.03
CA SER A 53 5.16 -3.90 -0.75
C SER A 53 3.75 -3.57 -1.23
N PHE A 54 3.28 -2.33 -1.04
CA PHE A 54 2.01 -1.86 -1.58
C PHE A 54 1.97 -1.90 -3.10
N CYS A 55 3.00 -1.38 -3.78
CA CYS A 55 3.08 -1.42 -5.24
C CYS A 55 2.96 -2.87 -5.77
N LYS A 56 3.69 -3.81 -5.17
CA LYS A 56 3.60 -5.24 -5.55
C LYS A 56 2.20 -5.79 -5.30
N ALA A 57 1.64 -5.55 -4.11
CA ALA A 57 0.34 -6.07 -3.72
C ALA A 57 -0.79 -5.57 -4.63
N ILE A 58 -0.75 -4.30 -5.07
CA ILE A 58 -1.70 -3.75 -6.04
C ILE A 58 -1.63 -4.53 -7.36
N VAL A 59 -0.43 -4.73 -7.91
CA VAL A 59 -0.25 -5.48 -9.17
C VAL A 59 -0.79 -6.91 -9.05
N TYR A 60 -0.47 -7.61 -7.96
CA TYR A 60 -0.99 -8.97 -7.72
C TYR A 60 -2.52 -8.99 -7.59
N ALA A 61 -3.09 -8.05 -6.82
CA ALA A 61 -4.53 -7.98 -6.60
C ALA A 61 -5.28 -7.71 -7.91
N VAL A 62 -4.80 -6.76 -8.71
CA VAL A 62 -5.39 -6.42 -10.01
C VAL A 62 -5.28 -7.60 -10.98
N ASN A 63 -4.09 -8.20 -11.11
CA ASN A 63 -3.88 -9.33 -12.01
C ASN A 63 -4.66 -10.59 -11.60
N SER A 64 -4.97 -10.77 -10.31
CA SER A 64 -5.80 -11.89 -9.84
C SER A 64 -7.27 -11.80 -10.29
N GLY A 65 -7.75 -10.62 -10.70
CA GLY A 65 -9.11 -10.41 -11.20
C GLY A 65 -9.26 -10.64 -12.70
N PHE A 66 -8.16 -10.87 -13.43
CA PHE A 66 -8.18 -11.21 -14.85
C PHE A 66 -8.10 -12.72 -15.01
N THR A 67 -9.25 -13.39 -15.13
CA THR A 67 -9.30 -14.73 -15.69
C THR A 67 -9.37 -14.60 -17.21
N LYS A 68 -8.40 -15.18 -17.94
CA LYS A 68 -8.56 -15.40 -19.38
C LYS A 68 -9.76 -16.33 -19.57
N GLU A 69 -10.78 -15.85 -20.26
CA GLU A 69 -11.78 -16.71 -20.90
C GLU A 69 -11.12 -17.54 -22.01
#